data_AF-A0A177CHW5-F1
#
_entry.id   AF-A0A177CHW5-F1
#
_cell.length_a   1.000
_cell.length_b   1.000
_cell.length_c   1.000
_cell.angle_alpha   90.00
_cell.angle_beta   90.00
_cell.angle_gamma   90.00
#
_symmetry.space_group_name_H-M   'P 1'
#
loop_
_entity.id
_entity.type
_entity.pdbx_description
1 polymer ?
#
loop_
_entity_poly.entity_id
_entity_poly.type
_entity_poly.pdbx_seq_one_letter_code
_entity_poly.pdbx_strand_id
1 'polypeptide(L)'
;MADAPLLGRGNDPSRSTGSRIKNARNVDTNTSIIRSILKIFSGGLIAPADTTYATIMILLNSTNAEEQDNLTTQWRDHKLNELSFIGVVSPLVAVCLVSTGAWDEISGKGWYIRAIWYSGIVFALFSVLTATQQTLRLHRLSAHKDGLHLLRLCLVRDRKPLDSEEGEAKLVPKPFQIWSWQSSMMFLMMAVGCLLVGMLVLVWSAVIKETKNVEYDENFKLAMSFTTVLAATVVYFFATQVSLMVGVSVE
;
A
#
# COMPACT_ATOMS: atom_id res chain seq x y z
N MET A 1 51.95 -7.35 -55.88
CA MET A 1 52.86 -6.20 -56.11
C MET A 1 51.98 -4.96 -55.90
N ALA A 2 51.97 -4.37 -54.71
CA ALA A 2 53.01 -3.47 -54.18
C ALA A 2 53.08 -2.21 -55.07
N ASP A 3 52.93 -0.96 -54.62
CA ASP A 3 52.89 -0.35 -53.28
C ASP A 3 52.22 1.04 -53.42
N ALA A 4 51.80 1.59 -52.27
CA ALA A 4 51.55 3.02 -52.04
C ALA A 4 52.82 3.87 -52.36
N PRO A 5 52.85 5.23 -52.26
CA PRO A 5 52.89 5.85 -50.91
C PRO A 5 52.55 7.37 -50.78
N LEU A 6 52.60 7.82 -49.50
CA LEU A 6 52.88 9.16 -48.93
C LEU A 6 51.77 10.23 -48.91
N LEU A 7 51.61 11.10 -47.90
CA LEU A 7 52.18 11.31 -46.56
C LEU A 7 51.40 12.49 -45.91
N GLY A 8 51.39 12.58 -44.57
CA GLY A 8 51.17 13.84 -43.83
C GLY A 8 50.14 13.69 -42.70
N ARG A 9 50.54 13.27 -41.48
CA ARG A 9 51.19 14.07 -40.41
C ARG A 9 50.20 15.02 -39.70
N GLY A 10 49.92 14.72 -38.44
CA GLY A 10 49.23 15.62 -37.51
C GLY A 10 48.95 14.98 -36.15
N ASN A 11 50.00 14.84 -35.33
CA ASN A 11 49.86 14.70 -33.88
C ASN A 11 49.42 16.07 -33.32
N ASP A 12 48.39 16.11 -32.46
CA ASP A 12 48.55 16.78 -31.16
C ASP A 12 47.50 16.34 -30.12
N PRO A 13 47.87 16.29 -28.83
CA PRO A 13 47.05 15.77 -27.74
C PRO A 13 46.43 16.90 -26.92
N SER A 14 45.11 17.11 -27.01
CA SER A 14 44.40 18.01 -26.10
C SER A 14 43.35 17.27 -25.29
N ARG A 15 43.84 16.77 -24.16
CA ARG A 15 43.11 16.39 -22.95
C ARG A 15 42.25 17.58 -22.48
N SER A 16 40.93 17.52 -22.64
CA SER A 16 40.00 18.34 -21.85
C SER A 16 39.18 17.44 -20.92
N THR A 17 39.74 17.28 -19.73
CA THR A 17 39.06 16.72 -18.56
C THR A 17 38.05 17.75 -18.08
N GLY A 18 36.85 17.76 -18.66
CA GLY A 18 35.72 18.57 -18.23
C GLY A 18 34.76 17.72 -17.39
N SER A 19 35.01 17.67 -16.10
CA SER A 19 34.15 17.05 -15.09
C SER A 19 32.68 17.48 -15.23
N ARG A 20 31.80 16.55 -15.61
CA ARG A 20 30.34 16.70 -15.43
C ARG A 20 29.75 15.48 -14.73
N ILE A 21 30.33 15.14 -13.57
CA ILE A 21 29.69 14.26 -12.59
C ILE A 21 29.25 15.13 -11.41
N LYS A 22 28.14 15.85 -11.57
CA LYS A 22 27.37 16.43 -10.46
C LYS A 22 25.90 16.52 -10.88
N ASN A 23 25.11 15.52 -10.49
CA ASN A 23 23.72 15.66 -9.99
C ASN A 23 22.85 14.38 -9.98
N ALA A 24 23.40 13.16 -10.04
CA ALA A 24 22.56 11.97 -9.83
C ALA A 24 22.26 11.67 -8.34
N ARG A 25 23.10 12.14 -7.41
CA ARG A 25 23.08 11.65 -6.01
C ARG A 25 21.90 12.13 -5.14
N ASN A 26 21.14 13.15 -5.55
CA ASN A 26 20.04 13.68 -4.73
C ASN A 26 18.66 13.07 -5.09
N VAL A 27 18.45 12.71 -6.35
CA VAL A 27 17.19 12.09 -6.81
C VAL A 27 17.08 10.63 -6.36
N ASP A 28 18.21 9.94 -6.19
CA ASP A 28 18.27 8.56 -5.73
C ASP A 28 17.87 8.40 -4.25
N THR A 29 18.16 9.38 -3.39
CA THR A 29 17.82 9.29 -1.95
C THR A 29 16.31 9.37 -1.72
N ASN A 30 15.61 10.30 -2.38
CA ASN A 30 14.17 10.47 -2.18
C ASN A 30 13.37 9.33 -2.83
N THR A 31 13.81 8.85 -3.99
CA THR A 31 13.21 7.65 -4.63
C THR A 31 13.54 6.36 -3.87
N SER A 32 14.70 6.26 -3.21
CA SER A 32 15.04 5.15 -2.32
C SER A 32 14.18 5.14 -1.06
N ILE A 33 13.92 6.30 -0.44
CA ILE A 33 13.04 6.40 0.73
C ILE A 33 11.61 6.05 0.35
N ILE A 34 11.08 6.59 -0.75
CA ILE A 34 9.74 6.26 -1.23
C ILE A 34 9.64 4.78 -1.58
N ARG A 35 10.65 4.17 -2.22
CA ARG A 35 10.65 2.72 -2.47
C ARG A 35 10.77 1.90 -1.19
N SER A 36 11.53 2.33 -0.20
CA SER A 36 11.62 1.64 1.09
C SER A 36 10.30 1.75 1.86
N ILE A 37 9.67 2.93 1.89
CA ILE A 37 8.33 3.11 2.44
C ILE A 37 7.33 2.25 1.65
N LEU A 38 7.35 2.28 0.32
CA LEU A 38 6.46 1.47 -0.51
C LEU A 38 6.73 -0.03 -0.34
N LYS A 39 7.97 -0.45 -0.04
CA LYS A 39 8.34 -1.84 0.25
C LYS A 39 7.95 -2.27 1.66
N ILE A 40 8.01 -1.38 2.65
CA ILE A 40 7.51 -1.62 4.00
C ILE A 40 5.97 -1.55 4.01
N PHE A 41 5.38 -0.74 3.14
CA PHE A 41 3.95 -0.73 2.90
C PHE A 41 3.56 -2.02 2.19
N SER A 42 4.17 -2.35 1.05
CA SER A 42 3.86 -3.55 0.27
C SER A 42 4.24 -4.86 0.98
N GLY A 43 5.28 -4.84 1.79
CA GLY A 43 5.91 -5.98 2.45
C GLY A 43 5.71 -6.02 3.97
N GLY A 44 5.04 -5.03 4.55
CA GLY A 44 4.76 -4.91 5.99
C GLY A 44 3.27 -4.71 6.28
N LEU A 45 2.65 -3.75 5.58
CA LEU A 45 1.23 -3.40 5.71
C LEU A 45 0.31 -4.17 4.74
N ILE A 46 0.85 -4.54 3.58
CA ILE A 46 0.23 -5.31 2.49
C ILE A 46 0.81 -6.75 2.43
N ALA A 47 1.82 -7.04 3.26
CA ALA A 47 2.27 -8.41 3.57
C ALA A 47 1.38 -9.23 4.52
N PRO A 48 0.11 -8.88 4.81
CA PRO A 48 -0.87 -9.92 5.08
C PRO A 48 -0.97 -10.89 3.91
N ALA A 49 -0.49 -10.57 2.70
CA ALA A 49 -0.46 -11.53 1.61
C ALA A 49 0.31 -12.81 2.00
N ASP A 50 1.48 -12.74 2.64
CA ASP A 50 2.25 -13.95 2.99
C ASP A 50 1.65 -14.70 4.18
N THR A 51 1.20 -14.02 5.23
CA THR A 51 0.54 -14.68 6.37
C THR A 51 -0.85 -15.18 6.01
N THR A 52 -1.66 -14.40 5.29
CA THR A 52 -2.96 -14.85 4.75
C THR A 52 -2.76 -15.99 3.75
N TYR A 53 -1.73 -15.94 2.90
CA TYR A 53 -1.38 -17.02 1.97
C TYR A 53 -0.98 -18.29 2.73
N ALA A 54 -0.17 -18.17 3.78
CA ALA A 54 0.24 -19.28 4.64
C ALA A 54 -0.96 -19.87 5.38
N THR A 55 -1.82 -19.06 6.00
CA THR A 55 -3.06 -19.52 6.64
C THR A 55 -3.97 -20.22 5.63
N ILE A 56 -4.13 -19.66 4.44
CA ILE A 56 -4.92 -20.27 3.36
C ILE A 56 -4.30 -21.60 2.90
N MET A 57 -2.96 -21.67 2.80
CA MET A 57 -2.25 -22.89 2.43
C MET A 57 -2.40 -23.99 3.49
N ILE A 58 -2.33 -23.64 4.78
CA ILE A 58 -2.55 -24.57 5.89
C ILE A 58 -4.01 -25.05 5.90
N LEU A 59 -4.96 -24.13 5.73
CA LEU A 59 -6.40 -24.42 5.63
C LEU A 59 -6.72 -25.31 4.41
N LEU A 60 -5.95 -25.23 3.34
CA LEU A 60 -6.16 -26.05 2.13
C LEU A 60 -5.54 -27.44 2.23
N ASN A 61 -4.44 -27.60 2.98
CA ASN A 61 -3.64 -28.84 3.02
C ASN A 61 -3.73 -29.58 4.37
N SER A 62 -4.58 -29.15 5.32
CA SER A 62 -4.79 -29.87 6.57
C SER A 62 -5.36 -31.27 6.31
N THR A 63 -4.73 -32.30 6.87
CA THR A 63 -5.00 -33.72 6.57
C THR A 63 -6.36 -34.20 7.07
N ASN A 64 -6.94 -33.56 8.09
CA ASN A 64 -8.24 -33.91 8.66
C ASN A 64 -9.36 -32.99 8.15
N ALA A 65 -10.43 -33.57 7.60
CA ALA A 65 -11.56 -32.83 7.02
C ALA A 65 -12.31 -31.98 8.05
N GLU A 66 -12.44 -32.46 9.29
CA GLU A 66 -13.11 -31.74 10.38
C GLU A 66 -12.30 -30.52 10.83
N GLU A 67 -10.98 -30.68 10.94
CA GLU A 67 -10.06 -29.59 11.27
C GLU A 67 -10.03 -28.53 10.15
N GLN A 68 -10.08 -28.99 8.90
CA GLN A 68 -10.18 -28.12 7.74
C GLN A 68 -11.44 -27.25 7.80
N ASP A 69 -12.59 -27.84 8.14
CA ASP A 69 -13.88 -27.17 8.31
C ASP A 69 -13.84 -26.15 9.45
N ASN A 70 -13.23 -26.49 10.56
CA ASN A 70 -13.07 -25.56 11.68
C ASN A 70 -12.17 -24.37 11.31
N LEU A 71 -10.99 -24.60 10.72
CA LEU A 71 -10.09 -23.53 10.27
C LEU A 71 -10.73 -22.63 9.22
N THR A 72 -11.53 -23.19 8.33
CA THR A 72 -12.26 -22.42 7.30
C THR A 72 -13.37 -21.56 7.90
N THR A 73 -14.07 -22.08 8.90
CA THR A 73 -15.08 -21.33 9.67
C THR A 73 -14.43 -20.16 10.41
N GLN A 74 -13.32 -20.42 11.11
CA GLN A 74 -12.59 -19.40 11.86
C GLN A 74 -12.04 -18.31 10.93
N TRP A 75 -11.42 -18.67 9.81
CA TRP A 75 -10.94 -17.70 8.82
C TRP A 75 -12.06 -16.81 8.30
N ARG A 76 -13.20 -17.40 7.95
CA ARG A 76 -14.38 -16.66 7.46
C ARG A 76 -14.85 -15.65 8.49
N ASP A 77 -14.95 -16.05 9.76
CA ASP A 77 -15.47 -15.20 10.82
C ASP A 77 -14.52 -14.04 11.13
N HIS A 78 -13.21 -14.30 11.15
CA HIS A 78 -12.21 -13.23 11.28
C HIS A 78 -12.27 -12.24 10.10
N LYS A 79 -12.41 -12.74 8.86
CA LYS A 79 -12.52 -11.88 7.69
C LYS A 79 -13.82 -11.07 7.70
N LEU A 80 -14.94 -11.66 8.11
CA LEU A 80 -16.21 -10.95 8.25
C LEU A 80 -16.11 -9.82 9.27
N ASN A 81 -15.45 -10.07 10.41
CA ASN A 81 -15.23 -9.06 11.44
C ASN A 81 -14.34 -7.91 10.95
N GLU A 82 -13.25 -8.23 10.23
CA GLU A 82 -12.40 -7.24 9.58
C GLU A 82 -13.18 -6.37 8.60
N LEU A 83 -14.03 -6.97 7.76
CA LEU A 83 -14.85 -6.23 6.79
C LEU A 83 -15.91 -5.36 7.45
N SER A 84 -16.50 -5.82 8.56
CA SER A 84 -17.43 -5.02 9.36
C SER A 84 -16.73 -3.78 9.93
N PHE A 85 -15.52 -3.95 10.48
CA PHE A 85 -14.70 -2.84 10.96
C PHE A 85 -14.38 -1.84 9.84
N ILE A 86 -13.96 -2.31 8.66
CA ILE A 86 -13.70 -1.46 7.49
C ILE A 86 -14.98 -0.72 7.05
N GLY A 87 -16.13 -1.38 7.13
CA GLY A 87 -17.44 -0.79 6.84
C GLY A 87 -17.81 0.39 7.75
N VAL A 88 -17.33 0.41 8.99
CA VAL A 88 -17.51 1.52 9.93
C VAL A 88 -16.45 2.61 9.75
N VAL A 89 -15.19 2.23 9.56
CA VAL A 89 -14.08 3.20 9.49
C VAL A 89 -14.05 3.96 8.16
N SER A 90 -14.37 3.31 7.03
CA SER A 90 -14.29 3.96 5.71
C SER A 90 -15.21 5.18 5.58
N PRO A 91 -16.49 5.14 6.01
CA PRO A 91 -17.35 6.33 6.03
C PRO A 91 -16.81 7.44 6.94
N LEU A 92 -16.23 7.12 8.09
CA LEU A 92 -15.65 8.13 8.99
C LEU A 92 -14.48 8.86 8.30
N VAL A 93 -13.60 8.12 7.62
CA VAL A 93 -12.52 8.71 6.83
C VAL A 93 -13.07 9.58 5.69
N ALA A 94 -14.14 9.14 5.01
CA ALA A 94 -14.80 9.94 3.98
C ALA A 94 -15.39 11.24 4.54
N VAL A 95 -16.03 11.21 5.71
CA VAL A 95 -16.57 12.38 6.39
C VAL A 95 -15.46 13.35 6.78
N CYS A 96 -14.36 12.85 7.34
CA CYS A 96 -13.19 13.66 7.61
C CYS A 96 -12.68 14.34 6.33
N LEU A 97 -12.55 13.59 5.23
CA LEU A 97 -12.10 14.11 3.94
C LEU A 97 -12.98 15.23 3.40
N VAL A 98 -14.30 15.08 3.50
CA VAL A 98 -15.26 16.10 3.06
C VAL A 98 -15.22 17.32 3.97
N SER A 99 -15.18 17.12 5.29
CA SER A 99 -15.17 18.20 6.28
C SER A 99 -13.93 19.10 6.14
N THR A 100 -12.75 18.50 5.99
CA THR A 100 -11.52 19.25 5.77
C THR A 100 -11.45 19.81 4.35
N GLY A 101 -12.00 19.10 3.36
CA GLY A 101 -12.08 19.52 1.96
C GLY A 101 -13.02 20.71 1.70
N ALA A 102 -13.96 20.98 2.59
CA ALA A 102 -14.95 22.06 2.47
C ALA A 102 -14.45 23.43 2.94
N TRP A 103 -13.20 23.53 3.42
CA TRP A 103 -12.64 24.82 3.84
C TRP A 103 -12.43 25.75 2.65
N ASP A 104 -12.82 27.02 2.81
CA ASP A 104 -12.75 28.04 1.75
C ASP A 104 -11.31 28.27 1.25
N GLU A 105 -10.32 27.99 2.10
CA GLU A 105 -8.91 27.96 1.75
C GLU A 105 -8.54 27.00 0.60
N ILE A 106 -9.35 25.96 0.37
CA ILE A 106 -9.13 24.94 -0.67
C ILE A 106 -9.75 25.39 -2.00
N SER A 107 -10.83 26.18 -1.92
CA SER A 107 -11.44 26.80 -3.10
C SER A 107 -10.50 27.84 -3.73
N GLY A 108 -9.63 28.48 -2.95
CA GLY A 108 -8.62 29.41 -3.50
C GLY A 108 -7.35 28.76 -4.10
N LYS A 109 -7.16 27.44 -3.98
CA LYS A 109 -5.90 26.73 -4.28
C LYS A 109 -5.93 25.97 -5.62
N GLY A 110 -4.75 25.54 -6.09
CA GLY A 110 -4.58 24.89 -7.40
C GLY A 110 -5.37 23.59 -7.57
N TRP A 111 -5.75 23.28 -8.82
CA TRP A 111 -6.61 22.13 -9.17
C TRP A 111 -6.08 20.76 -8.66
N TYR A 112 -4.76 20.62 -8.54
CA TYR A 112 -4.10 19.41 -8.06
C TYR A 112 -4.41 19.10 -6.58
N ILE A 113 -4.58 20.13 -5.74
CA ILE A 113 -4.97 19.96 -4.33
C ILE A 113 -6.41 19.47 -4.24
N ARG A 114 -7.32 19.99 -5.07
CA ARG A 114 -8.70 19.50 -5.09
C ARG A 114 -8.78 18.07 -5.62
N ALA A 115 -7.96 17.73 -6.62
CA ALA A 115 -7.89 16.38 -7.17
C ALA A 115 -7.46 15.34 -6.12
N ILE A 116 -6.51 15.67 -5.23
CA ILE A 116 -6.10 14.77 -4.15
C ILE A 116 -7.29 14.49 -3.21
N TRP A 117 -8.00 15.53 -2.76
CA TRP A 117 -9.16 15.37 -1.89
C TRP A 117 -10.27 14.53 -2.52
N TYR A 118 -10.63 14.80 -3.78
CA TYR A 118 -11.64 14.01 -4.49
C TYR A 118 -11.20 12.56 -4.68
N SER A 119 -9.93 12.31 -4.98
CA SER A 119 -9.41 10.94 -5.10
C SER A 119 -9.48 10.17 -3.77
N GLY A 120 -9.20 10.83 -2.64
CA GLY A 120 -9.34 10.24 -1.31
C GLY A 120 -10.78 9.84 -1.00
N ILE A 121 -11.74 10.71 -1.34
CA ILE A 121 -13.18 10.41 -1.16
C ILE A 121 -13.59 9.20 -2.01
N VAL A 122 -13.16 9.16 -3.28
CA VAL A 122 -13.43 8.02 -4.16
C VAL A 122 -12.85 6.74 -3.57
N PHE A 123 -11.59 6.74 -3.10
CA PHE A 123 -11.00 5.55 -2.47
C PHE A 123 -11.75 5.12 -1.20
N ALA A 124 -12.21 6.05 -0.37
CA ALA A 124 -13.00 5.71 0.82
C ALA A 124 -14.36 5.09 0.46
N LEU A 125 -15.03 5.59 -0.59
CA LEU A 125 -16.29 5.02 -1.10
C LEU A 125 -16.10 3.63 -1.71
N PHE A 126 -15.03 3.43 -2.49
CA PHE A 126 -14.70 2.12 -3.04
C PHE A 126 -14.30 1.12 -1.95
N SER A 127 -13.66 1.57 -0.88
CA SER A 127 -13.38 0.74 0.31
C SER A 127 -14.68 0.20 0.92
N VAL A 128 -15.63 1.06 1.28
CA VAL A 128 -16.89 0.62 1.90
C VAL A 128 -17.74 -0.24 0.95
N LEU A 129 -17.77 0.11 -0.34
CA LEU A 129 -18.49 -0.68 -1.35
C LEU A 129 -17.88 -2.07 -1.50
N THR A 130 -16.55 -2.16 -1.57
CA THR A 130 -15.83 -3.42 -1.67
C THR A 130 -16.02 -4.27 -0.41
N ALA A 131 -15.93 -3.67 0.77
CA ALA A 131 -16.21 -4.33 2.05
C ALA A 131 -17.60 -4.95 2.06
N THR A 132 -18.62 -4.16 1.67
CA THR A 132 -20.01 -4.59 1.62
C THR A 132 -20.22 -5.74 0.62
N GLN A 133 -19.64 -5.62 -0.58
CA GLN A 133 -19.74 -6.68 -1.60
C GLN A 133 -19.08 -7.99 -1.15
N GLN A 134 -17.93 -7.90 -0.49
CA GLN A 134 -17.24 -9.07 0.06
C GLN A 134 -18.05 -9.70 1.21
N THR A 135 -18.58 -8.89 2.14
CA THR A 135 -19.44 -9.36 3.24
C THR A 135 -20.70 -10.06 2.73
N LEU A 136 -21.40 -9.47 1.76
CA LEU A 136 -22.62 -10.08 1.19
C LEU A 136 -22.32 -11.41 0.50
N ARG A 137 -21.22 -11.50 -0.26
CA ARG A 137 -20.79 -12.76 -0.85
C ARG A 137 -20.47 -13.79 0.23
N LEU A 138 -19.72 -13.40 1.25
CA LEU A 138 -19.33 -14.31 2.33
C LEU A 138 -20.54 -14.80 3.14
N HIS A 139 -21.51 -13.92 3.42
CA HIS A 139 -22.76 -14.28 4.09
C HIS A 139 -23.60 -15.24 3.25
N ARG A 140 -23.70 -14.99 1.93
CA ARG A 140 -24.40 -15.90 1.00
C ARG A 140 -23.73 -17.26 0.90
N LEU A 141 -22.40 -17.32 0.90
CA LEU A 141 -21.67 -18.59 0.96
C LEU A 141 -21.90 -19.29 2.29
N SER A 142 -21.91 -18.56 3.41
CA SER A 142 -22.11 -19.13 4.74
C SER A 142 -23.50 -19.73 4.96
N ALA A 143 -24.51 -19.25 4.24
CA ALA A 143 -25.88 -19.77 4.31
C ALA A 143 -26.11 -21.03 3.45
N HIS A 144 -25.11 -21.44 2.65
CA HIS A 144 -25.21 -22.60 1.78
C HIS A 144 -24.78 -23.88 2.52
N LYS A 145 -25.50 -24.99 2.30
CA LYS A 145 -25.23 -26.29 2.96
C LYS A 145 -23.78 -26.78 2.75
N ASP A 146 -23.21 -26.49 1.57
CA ASP A 146 -21.82 -26.79 1.21
C ASP A 146 -20.95 -25.53 1.12
N GLY A 147 -21.30 -24.48 1.88
CA GLY A 147 -20.69 -23.15 1.81
C GLY A 147 -19.18 -23.14 2.03
N LEU A 148 -18.69 -23.96 2.96
CA LEU A 148 -17.27 -24.12 3.24
C LEU A 148 -16.52 -24.78 2.07
N HIS A 149 -17.12 -25.82 1.48
CA HIS A 149 -16.53 -26.48 0.33
C HIS A 149 -16.47 -25.54 -0.88
N LEU A 150 -17.52 -24.76 -1.12
CA LEU A 150 -17.57 -23.76 -2.19
C LEU A 150 -16.54 -22.63 -1.97
N LEU A 151 -16.34 -22.22 -0.72
CA LEU A 151 -15.34 -21.22 -0.34
C LEU A 151 -13.91 -21.71 -0.65
N ARG A 152 -13.62 -22.99 -0.34
CA ARG A 152 -12.34 -23.63 -0.70
C ARG A 152 -12.17 -23.76 -2.20
N LEU A 153 -13.19 -24.20 -2.93
CA LEU A 153 -13.17 -24.26 -4.39
C LEU A 153 -12.93 -22.88 -5.01
N CYS A 154 -13.52 -21.84 -4.44
CA CYS A 154 -13.19 -20.48 -4.83
C CYS A 154 -11.72 -20.21 -4.61
N LEU A 155 -11.12 -20.55 -3.47
CA LEU A 155 -9.72 -20.27 -3.09
C LEU A 155 -8.66 -21.01 -3.92
N VAL A 156 -8.99 -22.17 -4.49
CA VAL A 156 -8.07 -23.06 -5.22
C VAL A 156 -7.89 -22.61 -6.69
N ARG A 157 -6.64 -22.52 -7.17
CA ARG A 157 -6.38 -22.27 -8.61
C ARG A 157 -6.49 -23.52 -9.45
N ASP A 158 -5.72 -24.52 -9.04
CA ASP A 158 -5.41 -25.72 -9.78
C ASP A 158 -4.91 -26.75 -8.77
N ARG A 159 -5.27 -28.02 -9.00
CA ARG A 159 -4.56 -29.16 -8.39
C ARG A 159 -3.26 -29.32 -9.17
N LYS A 160 -2.19 -28.66 -8.75
CA LYS A 160 -0.86 -28.96 -9.28
C LYS A 160 -0.24 -30.04 -8.40
N PRO A 161 0.17 -31.20 -8.95
CA PRO A 161 1.08 -32.07 -8.25
C PRO A 161 2.42 -31.33 -8.17
N LEU A 162 2.73 -30.76 -7.01
CA LEU A 162 4.11 -30.38 -6.72
C LEU A 162 4.82 -31.66 -6.27
N ASP A 163 5.92 -32.02 -6.94
CA ASP A 163 6.85 -33.09 -6.50
C ASP A 163 7.35 -32.77 -5.07
N SER A 164 6.65 -33.28 -4.08
CA SER A 164 7.21 -33.60 -2.77
C SER A 164 7.26 -35.13 -2.71
N GLU A 165 8.35 -35.68 -2.19
CA GLU A 165 8.66 -37.12 -2.12
C GLU A 165 7.62 -37.99 -1.37
N GLU A 166 6.52 -37.41 -0.89
CA GLU A 166 5.32 -38.09 -0.41
C GLU A 166 4.14 -37.64 -1.26
N GLY A 167 3.53 -38.56 -2.00
CA GLY A 167 2.57 -38.32 -3.09
C GLY A 167 1.23 -37.69 -2.73
N GLU A 168 1.20 -36.57 -2.00
CA GLU A 168 0.02 -35.74 -1.78
C GLU A 168 0.08 -34.45 -2.61
N ALA A 169 -0.87 -34.28 -3.52
CA ALA A 169 -0.99 -33.11 -4.38
C ALA A 169 -1.36 -31.86 -3.55
N LYS A 170 -0.37 -31.04 -3.21
CA LYS A 170 -0.59 -29.77 -2.48
C LYS A 170 -1.41 -28.77 -3.32
N LEU A 171 -2.49 -28.26 -2.73
CA LEU A 171 -3.36 -27.27 -3.37
C LEU A 171 -2.72 -25.88 -3.27
N VAL A 172 -2.48 -25.24 -4.42
CA VAL A 172 -1.86 -23.90 -4.48
C VAL A 172 -2.95 -22.83 -4.64
N PRO A 173 -3.01 -21.80 -3.76
CA PRO A 173 -4.03 -20.75 -3.83
C PRO A 173 -3.77 -19.74 -4.95
N LYS A 174 -4.85 -19.12 -5.48
CA LYS A 174 -4.77 -18.06 -6.52
C LYS A 174 -4.19 -16.76 -5.92
N PRO A 175 -3.01 -16.26 -6.35
CA PRO A 175 -2.48 -15.00 -5.82
C PRO A 175 -3.39 -13.79 -6.12
N PHE A 176 -4.06 -13.79 -7.28
CA PHE A 176 -5.00 -12.74 -7.66
C PHE A 176 -6.24 -12.67 -6.75
N GLN A 177 -6.67 -13.81 -6.22
CA GLN A 177 -7.85 -13.86 -5.37
C GLN A 177 -7.56 -13.35 -3.96
N ILE A 178 -6.36 -13.62 -3.46
CA ILE A 178 -5.88 -13.03 -2.20
C ILE A 178 -5.84 -11.50 -2.32
N TRP A 179 -5.38 -10.99 -3.47
CA TRP A 179 -5.43 -9.56 -3.76
C TRP A 179 -6.86 -9.01 -3.77
N SER A 180 -7.81 -9.76 -4.33
CA SER A 180 -9.23 -9.39 -4.33
C SER A 180 -9.89 -9.45 -2.95
N TRP A 181 -9.39 -10.25 -2.01
CA TRP A 181 -9.89 -10.27 -0.62
C TRP A 181 -9.29 -9.13 0.21
N GLN A 182 -8.04 -8.75 -0.09
CA GLN A 182 -7.35 -7.65 0.59
C GLN A 182 -7.64 -6.26 -0.01
N SER A 183 -8.35 -6.19 -1.14
CA SER A 183 -8.58 -4.94 -1.87
C SER A 183 -9.34 -3.87 -1.06
N SER A 184 -10.23 -4.29 -0.17
CA SER A 184 -10.99 -3.38 0.72
C SER A 184 -10.05 -2.59 1.62
N MET A 185 -9.12 -3.27 2.29
CA MET A 185 -8.11 -2.65 3.15
C MET A 185 -7.17 -1.74 2.34
N MET A 186 -6.82 -2.14 1.11
CA MET A 186 -5.97 -1.32 0.23
C MET A 186 -6.61 0.02 -0.11
N PHE A 187 -7.90 0.03 -0.45
CA PHE A 187 -8.61 1.27 -0.76
C PHE A 187 -8.73 2.18 0.46
N LEU A 188 -9.03 1.64 1.64
CA LEU A 188 -9.07 2.42 2.88
C LEU A 188 -7.72 3.10 3.16
N MET A 189 -6.66 2.32 3.04
CA MET A 189 -5.30 2.75 3.31
C MET A 189 -4.82 3.81 2.31
N MET A 190 -5.19 3.69 1.03
CA MET A 190 -4.96 4.72 0.02
C MET A 190 -5.75 6.00 0.32
N ALA A 191 -6.99 5.89 0.80
CA ALA A 191 -7.79 7.05 1.21
C ALA A 191 -7.16 7.80 2.39
N VAL A 192 -6.67 7.09 3.41
CA VAL A 192 -5.96 7.68 4.54
C VAL A 192 -4.63 8.30 4.11
N GLY A 193 -3.86 7.62 3.26
CA GLY A 193 -2.62 8.20 2.71
C GLY A 193 -2.88 9.48 1.92
N CYS A 194 -3.94 9.49 1.12
CA CYS A 194 -4.39 10.65 0.37
C CYS A 194 -4.79 11.82 1.28
N LEU A 195 -5.50 11.54 2.37
CA LEU A 195 -5.84 12.50 3.42
C LEU A 195 -4.59 13.13 4.04
N LEU A 196 -3.62 12.31 4.46
CA LEU A 196 -2.39 12.80 5.10
C LEU A 196 -1.54 13.66 4.15
N VAL A 197 -1.38 13.23 2.90
CA VAL A 197 -0.66 14.01 1.88
C VAL A 197 -1.42 15.29 1.56
N GLY A 198 -2.75 15.24 1.45
CA GLY A 198 -3.61 16.42 1.25
C GLY A 198 -3.42 17.47 2.36
N MET A 199 -3.44 17.05 3.62
CA MET A 199 -3.23 17.94 4.76
C MET A 199 -1.82 18.53 4.79
N LEU A 200 -0.78 17.74 4.50
CA LEU A 200 0.60 18.22 4.39
C LEU A 200 0.75 19.32 3.34
N VAL A 201 0.19 19.10 2.15
CA VAL A 201 0.25 20.08 1.06
C VAL A 201 -0.54 21.33 1.41
N LEU A 202 -1.70 21.20 2.07
CA LEU A 202 -2.49 22.36 2.49
C LEU A 202 -1.75 23.26 3.47
N VAL A 203 -1.13 22.67 4.49
CA VAL A 203 -0.36 23.36 5.53
C VAL A 203 0.85 24.07 4.92
N TRP A 204 1.61 23.38 4.07
CA TRP A 204 2.75 24.00 3.38
C TRP A 204 2.34 25.07 2.38
N SER A 205 1.20 24.89 1.69
CA SER A 205 0.66 25.90 0.78
C SER A 205 0.23 27.17 1.50
N ALA A 206 -0.20 27.09 2.77
CA ALA A 206 -0.53 28.27 3.57
C ALA A 206 0.74 29.10 3.86
N VAL A 207 1.82 28.45 4.29
CA VAL A 207 3.12 29.09 4.57
C VAL A 207 3.69 29.82 3.35
N ILE A 208 3.66 29.18 2.17
CA ILE A 208 4.25 29.75 0.94
C ILE A 208 3.47 31.00 0.48
N LYS A 209 2.14 31.02 0.64
CA LYS A 209 1.31 32.15 0.19
C LYS A 209 1.51 33.40 1.05
N GLU A 210 1.76 33.22 2.34
CA GLU A 210 2.00 34.30 3.30
C GLU A 210 3.45 34.77 3.38
N THR A 211 4.38 34.11 2.68
CA THR A 211 5.78 34.55 2.55
C THR A 211 5.92 35.98 1.95
N LYS A 212 4.83 36.58 1.47
CA LYS A 212 4.78 37.99 1.04
C LYS A 212 4.54 39.01 2.17
N ASN A 213 4.14 38.60 3.38
CA ASN A 213 3.87 39.49 4.52
C ASN A 213 4.76 39.14 5.73
N VAL A 214 5.01 40.12 6.61
CA VAL A 214 5.93 40.05 7.77
C VAL A 214 5.45 39.10 8.89
N GLU A 215 4.25 38.54 8.78
CA GLU A 215 3.60 37.60 9.72
C GLU A 215 4.16 36.16 9.69
N TYR A 216 5.43 36.05 9.29
CA TYR A 216 6.16 34.81 9.01
C TYR A 216 6.22 33.79 10.16
N ASP A 217 6.09 34.25 11.41
CA ASP A 217 6.47 33.45 12.56
C ASP A 217 5.37 32.46 13.03
N GLU A 218 4.08 32.78 12.84
CA GLU A 218 2.99 31.96 13.39
C GLU A 218 2.64 30.76 12.48
N ASN A 219 2.45 31.00 11.18
CA ASN A 219 2.07 29.94 10.23
C ASN A 219 3.23 28.98 9.95
N PHE A 220 4.48 29.45 10.02
CA PHE A 220 5.64 28.58 9.98
C PHE A 220 5.72 27.65 11.20
N LYS A 221 5.45 28.15 12.41
CA LYS A 221 5.37 27.33 13.64
C LYS A 221 4.24 26.31 13.57
N LEU A 222 3.08 26.68 13.02
CA LEU A 222 1.97 25.77 12.80
C LEU A 222 2.34 24.64 11.83
N ALA A 223 3.01 24.97 10.72
CA ALA A 223 3.43 23.96 9.75
C ALA A 223 4.51 23.02 10.30
N MET A 224 5.48 23.56 11.03
CA MET A 224 6.54 22.78 11.66
C MET A 224 6.01 21.87 12.77
N SER A 225 5.08 22.36 13.60
CA SER A 225 4.46 21.52 14.63
C SER A 225 3.60 20.40 14.02
N PHE A 226 2.78 20.70 13.01
CA PHE A 226 1.98 19.70 12.31
C PHE A 226 2.84 18.62 11.64
N THR A 227 3.88 19.03 10.89
CA THR A 227 4.78 18.09 10.21
C THR A 227 5.59 17.24 11.20
N THR A 228 6.00 17.81 12.34
CA THR A 228 6.71 17.07 13.40
C THR A 228 5.80 16.02 14.03
N VAL A 229 4.56 16.37 14.38
CA VAL A 229 3.59 15.43 14.96
C VAL A 229 3.22 14.34 13.95
N LEU A 230 3.02 14.70 12.68
CA LEU A 230 2.74 13.73 11.62
C LEU A 230 3.93 12.78 11.42
N ALA A 231 5.15 13.29 11.36
CA ALA A 231 6.34 12.45 11.22
C ALA A 231 6.50 11.50 12.42
N ALA A 232 6.32 12.00 13.65
CA ALA A 232 6.39 11.19 14.86
C ALA A 232 5.32 10.08 14.88
N THR A 233 4.08 10.38 14.52
CA THR A 233 2.99 9.39 14.45
C THR A 233 3.20 8.36 13.35
N VAL A 234 3.69 8.77 12.18
CA VAL A 234 4.04 7.84 11.09
C VAL A 234 5.19 6.93 11.51
N VAL A 235 6.25 7.45 12.14
CA VAL A 235 7.37 6.66 12.67
C VAL A 235 6.90 5.68 13.73
N TYR A 236 6.06 6.12 14.67
CA TYR A 236 5.48 5.26 15.70
C TYR A 236 4.63 4.13 15.09
N PHE A 237 3.82 4.45 14.09
CA PHE A 237 3.02 3.47 13.36
C PHE A 237 3.92 2.41 12.72
N PHE A 238 4.95 2.81 11.96
CA PHE A 238 5.87 1.86 11.34
C PHE A 238 6.67 1.06 12.38
N ALA A 239 7.12 1.68 13.47
CA ALA A 239 7.80 0.98 14.55
C ALA A 239 6.91 -0.11 15.18
N THR A 240 5.61 0.17 15.33
CA THR A 240 4.63 -0.81 15.80
C THR A 240 4.49 -1.97 14.82
N GLN A 241 4.39 -1.69 13.52
CA GLN A 241 4.28 -2.73 12.49
C GLN A 241 5.54 -3.62 12.45
N VAL A 242 6.73 -3.02 12.52
CA VAL A 242 8.00 -3.75 12.55
C VAL A 242 8.11 -4.60 13.83
N SER A 243 7.71 -4.05 14.98
CA SER A 243 7.70 -4.78 16.26
C SER A 243 6.83 -6.04 16.19
N LEU A 244 5.62 -5.93 15.63
CA LEU A 244 4.71 -7.07 15.44
C LEU A 244 5.28 -8.12 14.48
N MET A 245 5.99 -7.70 13.43
CA MET A 245 6.63 -8.63 12.49
C MET A 245 7.82 -9.37 13.10
N VAL A 246 8.63 -8.68 13.91
CA VAL A 246 9.76 -9.29 14.61
C VAL A 246 9.26 -10.31 15.63
N GLY A 247 8.16 -10.01 16.34
CA GLY A 247 7.53 -10.95 17.27
C GLY A 247 7.16 -12.30 16.63
N VAL A 248 6.63 -12.27 15.40
CA VAL A 248 6.25 -13.48 14.64
C VAL A 248 7.46 -14.28 14.13
N SER A 249 8.64 -13.67 14.01
CA SER A 249 9.86 -14.36 13.54
C SER A 249 10.67 -15.01 14.66
N VAL A 250 10.27 -14.81 15.93
CA VAL A 250 10.97 -15.32 17.12
C VAL A 250 10.32 -16.60 17.69
N GLU A 251 9.12 -16.97 17.21
CA GLU A 251 8.49 -18.28 17.42
C GLU A 251 8.77 -19.23 16.24
#